data_AF-A0A150L6M0-F1
#
_entry.id   AF-A0A150L6M0-F1
#
_cell.length_a   1.000
_cell.length_b   1.000
_cell.length_c   1.000
_cell.angle_alpha   90.00
_cell.angle_beta   90.00
_cell.angle_gamma   90.00
#
_symmetry.space_group_name_H-M   'P 1'
#
loop_
_entity.id
_entity.type
_entity.pdbx_description
1 polymer ?
#
loop_
_entity_poly.entity_id
_entity_poly.type
_entity_poly.pdbx_seq_one_letter_code
_entity_poly.pdbx_strand_id
1 'polypeptide(L)'
;MLDLDHFKKVNDRFGHLAGDIVLQEFARFLCRKARTGDTVVRFGGEEFIVLLTKTAARDALRVIERLRNDLSAHLIQTDGQQISCTFSGGIVEINDPSKPLEY
;
A
#
# COMPACT_ATOMS: atom_id res chain seq x y z
N MET A 1 5.85 5.31 3.11
CA MET A 1 6.01 3.84 3.18
C MET A 1 4.74 3.24 3.72
N LEU A 2 4.27 2.15 3.12
CA LEU A 2 3.03 1.44 3.45
C LEU A 2 3.39 0.00 3.82
N ASP A 3 2.69 -0.58 4.79
CA ASP A 3 2.86 -1.94 5.27
C ASP A 3 1.49 -2.60 5.49
N LEU A 4 1.29 -3.82 4.99
CA LEU A 4 0.01 -4.53 5.11
C LEU A 4 -0.23 -5.01 6.55
N ASP A 5 -1.32 -4.55 7.15
CA ASP A 5 -1.60 -4.85 8.55
C ASP A 5 -1.84 -6.35 8.77
N HIS A 6 -1.09 -6.92 9.72
CA HIS A 6 -1.23 -8.32 10.12
C HIS A 6 -1.05 -9.34 8.99
N PHE A 7 -0.24 -9.05 7.95
CA PHE A 7 -0.07 -9.93 6.80
C PHE A 7 0.39 -11.36 7.19
N LYS A 8 1.25 -11.50 8.20
CA LYS A 8 1.60 -12.84 8.74
C LYS A 8 0.37 -13.65 9.16
N LYS A 9 -0.64 -13.03 9.79
CA LYS A 9 -1.88 -13.73 10.18
C LYS A 9 -2.70 -14.18 8.97
N VAL A 10 -2.62 -13.44 7.85
CA VAL A 10 -3.23 -13.86 6.58
C VAL A 10 -2.56 -15.13 6.08
N ASN A 11 -1.22 -15.17 6.05
CA ASN A 11 -0.47 -16.37 5.67
C ASN A 11 -0.76 -17.56 6.61
N ASP A 12 -0.74 -17.34 7.92
CA ASP A 12 -0.94 -18.39 8.92
C ASP A 12 -2.36 -18.98 8.83
N ARG A 13 -3.37 -18.17 8.48
CA ARG A 13 -4.78 -18.60 8.42
C ARG A 13 -5.19 -19.17 7.07
N PHE A 14 -4.71 -18.60 5.98
CA PHE A 14 -5.18 -18.89 4.62
C PHE A 14 -4.12 -19.53 3.73
N GLY A 15 -2.89 -19.68 4.23
CA GLY A 15 -1.76 -20.21 3.50
C GLY A 15 -1.04 -19.15 2.66
N HIS A 16 0.22 -19.45 2.32
CA HIS A 16 1.08 -18.52 1.57
C HIS A 16 0.54 -18.17 0.18
N LEU A 17 -0.16 -19.10 -0.49
CA LEU A 17 -0.75 -18.83 -1.80
C LEU A 17 -1.83 -17.72 -1.71
N ALA A 18 -2.63 -17.71 -0.64
CA ALA A 18 -3.59 -16.63 -0.41
C ALA A 18 -2.88 -15.31 -0.09
N GLY A 19 -1.78 -15.35 0.67
CA GLY A 19 -0.93 -14.18 0.90
C GLY A 19 -0.37 -13.59 -0.39
N ASP A 20 0.11 -14.42 -1.30
CA ASP A 20 0.60 -13.97 -2.62
C ASP A 20 -0.51 -13.28 -3.43
N ILE A 21 -1.74 -13.81 -3.39
CA ILE A 21 -2.89 -13.17 -4.04
C ILE A 21 -3.19 -11.82 -3.39
N VAL A 22 -3.15 -11.72 -2.06
CA VAL A 22 -3.35 -10.45 -1.33
C VAL A 22 -2.30 -9.42 -1.73
N LEU A 23 -1.03 -9.80 -1.83
CA LEU A 23 0.05 -8.91 -2.28
C LEU A 23 -0.16 -8.45 -3.73
N GLN A 24 -0.58 -9.35 -4.62
CA GLN A 24 -0.89 -9.01 -6.00
C GLN A 24 -2.07 -8.04 -6.11
N GLU A 25 -3.15 -8.29 -5.37
CA GLU A 25 -4.31 -7.40 -5.38
C GLU A 25 -4.02 -6.06 -4.72
N PHE A 26 -3.22 -6.01 -3.66
CA PHE A 26 -2.78 -4.76 -3.07
C PHE A 26 -1.93 -3.94 -4.04
N ALA A 27 -0.98 -4.58 -4.75
CA ALA A 27 -0.19 -3.92 -5.79
C ALA A 27 -1.08 -3.39 -6.92
N ARG A 28 -2.03 -4.21 -7.44
CA ARG A 28 -2.98 -3.79 -8.48
C ARG A 28 -3.87 -2.65 -7.98
N PHE A 29 -4.33 -2.71 -6.74
CA PHE A 29 -5.13 -1.67 -6.11
C PHE A 29 -4.38 -0.34 -6.06
N LEU A 30 -3.13 -0.33 -5.59
CA LEU A 30 -2.29 0.86 -5.55
C LEU A 30 -2.05 1.41 -6.95
N CYS A 31 -1.68 0.56 -7.92
CA CYS A 31 -1.46 0.97 -9.30
C CYS A 31 -2.71 1.56 -9.98
N ARG A 32 -3.91 1.02 -9.71
CA ARG A 32 -5.18 1.55 -10.22
C ARG A 32 -5.52 2.93 -9.65
N LYS A 33 -5.03 3.24 -8.44
CA LYS A 33 -5.31 4.50 -7.75
C LYS A 33 -4.20 5.54 -7.93
N ALA A 34 -3.01 5.11 -8.34
CA ALA A 34 -1.90 5.97 -8.70
C ALA A 34 -2.26 6.81 -9.93
N ARG A 35 -1.86 8.09 -9.92
CA ARG A 35 -2.06 8.99 -11.06
C ARG A 35 -0.90 8.84 -12.04
N THR A 36 -1.07 9.39 -13.24
CA THR A 36 0.04 9.52 -14.19
C THR A 36 1.19 10.29 -13.54
N GLY A 37 2.37 9.67 -13.47
CA GLY A 37 3.58 10.23 -12.86
C GLY A 37 3.85 9.73 -11.44
N ASP A 38 2.84 9.19 -10.74
CA ASP A 38 3.07 8.53 -9.45
C ASP A 38 3.69 7.15 -9.68
N THR A 39 4.57 6.73 -8.76
CA THR A 39 5.26 5.44 -8.85
C THR A 39 4.91 4.57 -7.65
N VAL A 40 4.53 3.32 -7.90
CA VAL A 40 4.31 2.30 -6.88
C VAL A 40 5.46 1.30 -6.93
N VAL A 41 6.10 1.05 -5.79
CA VAL A 41 7.23 0.14 -5.65
C VAL A 41 6.93 -0.85 -4.53
N ARG A 42 7.17 -2.14 -4.76
CA ARG A 42 7.26 -3.13 -3.68
C ARG A 42 8.67 -3.08 -3.11
N PHE A 43 8.81 -2.62 -1.88
CA PHE A 43 10.11 -2.39 -1.25
C PHE A 43 10.61 -3.62 -0.50
N GLY A 44 9.69 -4.32 0.17
CA GLY A 44 9.98 -5.52 0.96
C GLY A 44 8.98 -6.65 0.71
N GLY A 45 8.87 -7.55 1.69
CA GLY A 45 7.93 -8.68 1.65
C GLY A 45 6.49 -8.20 1.54
N GLU A 46 6.03 -7.44 2.53
CA GLU A 46 4.68 -6.84 2.60
C GLU A 46 4.69 -5.30 2.54
N GLU A 47 5.87 -4.71 2.33
CA GLU A 47 6.11 -3.28 2.36
C GLU A 47 6.09 -2.67 0.94
N PHE A 48 5.39 -1.53 0.81
CA PHE A 48 5.23 -0.78 -0.44
C PHE A 48 5.60 0.69 -0.26
N ILE A 49 6.14 1.30 -1.31
CA ILE A 49 6.39 2.74 -1.39
C ILE A 49 5.54 3.31 -2.52
N VAL A 50 4.86 4.42 -2.25
CA VAL A 50 4.17 5.22 -3.27
C VAL A 50 4.84 6.58 -3.32
N LEU A 51 5.46 6.89 -4.46
CA LEU A 51 6.04 8.19 -4.74
C LEU A 51 4.96 9.05 -5.40
N LEU A 52 4.45 10.03 -4.65
CA LEU A 52 3.45 10.98 -5.13
C LEU A 52 4.15 12.21 -5.70
N THR A 53 4.04 12.41 -7.01
CA THR A 53 4.71 13.54 -7.66
C THR A 53 3.97 14.85 -7.39
N LYS A 54 4.73 15.94 -7.16
CA LYS A 54 4.19 17.30 -6.96
C LYS A 54 3.06 17.35 -5.92
N THR A 55 3.20 16.59 -4.84
CA THR A 55 2.17 16.44 -3.80
C THR A 55 2.75 16.82 -2.45
N ALA A 56 2.17 17.83 -1.81
CA ALA A 56 2.56 18.24 -0.46
C ALA A 56 2.11 17.19 0.58
N ALA A 57 2.79 17.10 1.74
CA ALA A 57 2.50 16.11 2.77
C ALA A 57 1.02 16.09 3.20
N ARG A 58 0.40 17.28 3.32
CA ARG A 58 -1.02 17.42 3.70
C ARG A 58 -1.96 16.74 2.69
N ASP A 59 -1.68 16.88 1.41
CA ASP A 59 -2.50 16.27 0.35
C ASP A 59 -2.17 14.79 0.19
N ALA A 60 -0.91 14.40 0.37
CA ALA A 60 -0.49 13.01 0.45
C ALA A 60 -1.26 12.28 1.56
N LEU A 61 -1.40 12.89 2.75
CA LEU A 61 -2.16 12.31 3.86
C LEU A 61 -3.62 12.03 3.49
N ARG A 62 -4.28 12.96 2.78
CA ARG A 62 -5.65 12.75 2.30
C ARG A 62 -5.72 11.61 1.28
N VAL A 63 -4.74 11.51 0.39
CA VAL A 63 -4.65 10.41 -0.58
C VAL A 63 -4.48 9.09 0.14
N ILE A 64 -3.54 8.99 1.08
CA ILE A 64 -3.26 7.78 1.84
C ILE A 64 -4.46 7.34 2.70
N GLU A 65 -5.13 8.26 3.41
CA GLU A 65 -6.34 7.92 4.18
C GLU A 65 -7.46 7.41 3.29
N ARG A 66 -7.66 8.02 2.12
CA ARG A 66 -8.63 7.53 1.15
C ARG A 66 -8.27 6.12 0.66
N LEU A 67 -7.00 5.88 0.32
CA LEU A 67 -6.54 4.55 -0.09
C LEU A 67 -6.77 3.51 1.01
N ARG A 68 -6.52 3.87 2.27
CA ARG A 68 -6.71 2.98 3.43
C ARG A 68 -8.18 2.62 3.60
N ASN A 69 -9.07 3.59 3.53
CA ASN A 69 -10.52 3.37 3.61
C ASN A 69 -11.02 2.54 2.40
N ASP A 70 -10.59 2.88 1.19
CA ASP A 70 -10.95 2.14 -0.03
C ASP A 70 -10.48 0.68 0.03
N LEU A 71 -9.28 0.40 0.54
CA LEU A 71 -8.78 -0.97 0.70
C LEU A 71 -9.55 -1.73 1.78
N SER A 72 -9.91 -1.08 2.89
CA SER A 72 -10.68 -1.73 3.96
C SER A 72 -12.04 -2.25 3.50
N ALA A 73 -12.62 -1.62 2.47
CA ALA A 73 -13.86 -2.04 1.83
C ALA A 73 -13.63 -3.02 0.65
N HIS A 74 -12.37 -3.29 0.28
CA HIS A 74 -12.01 -4.16 -0.84
C HIS A 74 -11.92 -5.62 -0.39
N LEU A 75 -12.78 -6.47 -0.95
CA LEU A 75 -12.81 -7.90 -0.68
C LEU A 75 -11.99 -8.65 -1.71
N ILE A 76 -10.81 -9.11 -1.30
CA ILE A 76 -9.89 -9.90 -2.12
C ILE A 76 -10.40 -11.34 -2.16
N GLN A 77 -10.70 -11.84 -3.35
CA GLN A 77 -11.15 -13.22 -3.54
C GLN A 77 -9.93 -14.15 -3.60
N THR A 78 -9.94 -15.19 -2.77
CA THR A 78 -8.92 -16.25 -2.74
C THR A 78 -9.61 -17.60 -2.61
N ASP A 79 -9.37 -18.56 -3.50
CA ASP A 79 -9.91 -19.94 -3.48
C ASP A 79 -11.16 -20.18 -2.59
N GLY A 80 -12.31 -19.61 -3.00
CA GLY A 80 -13.60 -19.77 -2.31
C GLY A 80 -13.81 -18.94 -1.04
N GLN A 81 -12.88 -18.07 -0.68
CA GLN A 81 -12.90 -17.21 0.51
C GLN A 81 -12.68 -15.74 0.15
N GLN A 82 -13.08 -14.86 1.08
CA GLN A 82 -12.92 -13.41 0.95
C GLN A 82 -12.05 -12.89 2.08
N ILE A 83 -10.99 -12.18 1.71
CA ILE A 83 -10.05 -11.58 2.64
C ILE A 83 -10.17 -10.06 2.51
N SER A 84 -10.43 -9.39 3.63
CA SER A 84 -10.27 -7.94 3.76
C SER A 84 -8.99 -7.66 4.53
N CYS A 85 -8.22 -6.66 4.11
CA CYS A 85 -7.04 -6.19 4.82
C CYS A 85 -6.99 -4.66 4.85
N THR A 86 -6.15 -4.13 5.72
CA THR A 86 -5.80 -2.72 5.79
C THR A 86 -4.29 -2.57 5.70
N PHE A 87 -3.81 -1.33 5.68
CA PHE A 87 -2.39 -1.03 5.76
C PHE A 87 -2.15 0.14 6.70
N SER A 88 -0.97 0.15 7.30
CA SER A 88 -0.39 1.28 8.02
C SER A 88 0.65 1.97 7.15
N GLY A 89 0.91 3.25 7.40
CA GLY A 89 1.92 3.94 6.61
C GLY A 89 2.37 5.29 7.15
N GLY A 90 3.61 5.64 6.81
CA GLY A 90 4.23 6.93 7.09
C GLY A 90 4.43 7.76 5.83
N ILE A 91 4.36 9.09 5.97
CA ILE A 91 4.48 10.06 4.88
C ILE A 91 5.64 10.99 5.17
N VAL A 92 6.43 11.29 4.14
CA VAL A 92 7.47 12.30 4.18
C VAL A 92 7.41 13.10 2.87
N GLU A 93 7.55 14.42 2.97
CA GLU A 93 7.60 15.31 1.81
C GLU A 93 9.05 15.59 1.44
N ILE A 94 9.36 15.44 0.16
CA ILE A 94 10.70 15.66 -0.39
C ILE A 94 10.69 17.00 -1.14
N ASN A 95 11.21 18.03 -0.50
CA ASN A 95 11.32 19.38 -1.08
C ASN A 95 12.58 19.56 -1.94
N ASP A 96 13.62 18.77 -1.67
CA ASP A 96 14.87 18.78 -2.41
C ASP A 96 15.35 17.32 -2.58
N PRO A 97 15.24 16.74 -3.78
CA PRO A 97 15.64 15.35 -4.01
C PRO A 97 17.15 15.14 -3.98
N SER A 98 17.95 16.22 -3.96
CA SER A 98 19.41 16.14 -3.84
C SER A 98 19.88 16.02 -2.39
N LYS A 99 19.01 16.28 -1.42
CA LYS A 99 19.33 16.17 0.01
C LYS A 99 18.80 14.85 0.58
N PRO A 100 19.59 14.17 1.43
CA PRO A 100 19.08 13.02 2.15
C PRO A 100 17.91 13.42 3.05
N LEU A 101 16.99 12.48 3.27
CA LEU A 101 15.93 12.64 4.26
C LEU A 101 16.56 12.72 5.65
N GLU A 102 16.41 13.85 6.33
CA GLU A 102 16.76 13.99 7.74
C GLU A 102 15.59 13.45 8.58
N TYR A 103 15.90 12.54 9.51
CA TYR A 103 14.94 11.87 10.41
C TYR A 103 15.03 12.43 11.82
#